data_AF-A0A7S9C2X6-F1
#
_entry.id   AF-A0A7S9C2X6-F1
#
_cell.length_a   1.000
_cell.length_b   1.000
_cell.length_c   1.000
_cell.angle_alpha   90.00
_cell.angle_beta   90.00
_cell.angle_gamma   90.00
#
_symmetry.space_group_name_H-M   'P 1'
#
loop_
_entity.id
_entity.type
_entity.pdbx_description
1 polymer ?
#
loop_
_entity_poly.entity_id
_entity_poly.type
_entity_poly.pdbx_seq_one_letter_code
_entity_poly.pdbx_strand_id
1 'polypeptide(L)'
;MRADLSIWTALLPAAMVGTDRQALPTAWPGAVGALAQQAAAAAPDPAGGLLRAAAVLASCGLAGAQGRPWPHALPEPAGAETRPAVQALAGELRWALEQGPPRLQHECLLQIARAGLRLPQPLLPLALEQGRRSLALRAALLPTLGSRGLWLAAQNPDWSYAAGVTADRPDDDERCWSEGRLDQRLAFLRGLRARDPAAGRERLRGVLADLPAKERVELGGALAIGLGPDDEPLLDQLRTDRSREVRQMAIGLLLRLPQAALVQRAQARLGALLQQERVLLRKRWVLQAPQQPEPDWKADNLDTPRPQHESLGERAWWLYQLVRQVPLAWWTASLAMTPDALMSWAGQTDWQEALLRGWRDVLRQDPRDEWTEALLPHWPRNAWNDDRAGLLSLLPRAARERHWQAQLGLDAQALPTVIQQCLEACPAGETLSPGLSAELVERLRRALADPQSLQNDYLLRSQLPELACMLHPQQLPTMATLHRPIDATPSLAQTLQTVTQVAQLRLALSSLPSSS
;
A
#
# COMPACT_ATOMS: atom_id res chain seq x y z
N MET A 1 19.80 2.88 42.98
CA MET A 1 18.50 3.25 42.37
C MET A 1 17.31 2.69 43.16
N ARG A 2 17.24 2.97 44.46
CA ARG A 2 16.11 2.62 45.35
C ARG A 2 15.79 3.75 46.35
N ALA A 3 16.23 4.98 46.06
CA ALA A 3 16.04 6.13 46.94
C ALA A 3 14.82 7.00 46.56
N ASP A 4 14.40 7.05 45.30
CA ASP A 4 13.37 8.01 44.85
C ASP A 4 11.91 7.58 45.11
N LEU A 5 11.65 6.29 45.33
CA LEU A 5 10.31 5.83 45.74
C LEU A 5 9.99 6.25 47.18
N SER A 6 11.01 6.52 48.01
CA SER A 6 10.84 6.75 49.45
C SER A 6 10.05 8.02 49.78
N ILE A 7 10.20 9.10 48.99
CA ILE A 7 9.59 10.39 49.36
C ILE A 7 8.14 10.52 48.87
N TRP A 8 7.80 9.91 47.72
CA TRP A 8 6.45 9.84 47.18
C TRP A 8 5.54 8.89 47.95
N THR A 9 6.11 7.82 48.51
CA THR A 9 5.35 6.81 49.28
C THR A 9 4.58 7.45 50.44
N ALA A 10 5.10 8.53 51.01
CA ALA A 10 4.47 9.23 52.11
C ALA A 10 3.18 9.99 51.72
N LEU A 11 3.00 10.33 50.43
CA LEU A 11 1.79 11.00 49.93
C LEU A 11 0.71 10.02 49.44
N LEU A 12 1.10 8.79 49.06
CA LEU A 12 0.19 7.81 48.46
C LEU A 12 -1.03 7.46 49.33
N PRO A 13 -0.92 7.25 50.66
CA PRO A 13 -2.08 6.93 51.49
C PRO A 13 -3.17 8.01 51.47
N ALA A 14 -2.76 9.28 51.57
CA ALA A 14 -3.68 10.43 51.52
C ALA A 14 -4.27 10.63 50.13
N ALA A 15 -3.48 10.42 49.07
CA ALA A 15 -3.94 10.53 47.69
C ALA A 15 -4.95 9.42 47.31
N MET A 16 -4.78 8.19 47.84
CA MET A 16 -5.62 7.05 47.48
C MET A 16 -6.93 6.99 48.27
N VAL A 17 -6.90 7.33 49.56
CA VAL A 17 -8.06 7.15 50.47
C VAL A 17 -8.79 8.48 50.74
N GLY A 18 -8.19 9.62 50.35
CA GLY A 18 -8.72 10.95 50.54
C GLY A 18 -8.15 11.64 51.77
N THR A 19 -7.91 12.95 51.66
CA THR A 19 -7.29 13.77 52.71
C THR A 19 -8.17 13.97 53.95
N ASP A 20 -9.47 13.66 53.84
CA ASP A 20 -10.41 13.66 54.98
C ASP A 20 -10.26 12.42 55.86
N ARG A 21 -9.78 11.31 55.28
CA ARG A 21 -9.61 10.01 55.97
C ARG A 21 -8.18 9.77 56.42
N GLN A 22 -7.22 10.37 55.72
CA GLN A 22 -5.80 10.18 55.98
C GLN A 22 -5.08 11.53 55.91
N ALA A 23 -4.50 11.92 57.05
CA ALA A 23 -3.72 13.14 57.15
C ALA A 23 -2.38 13.02 56.40
N LEU A 24 -1.86 14.16 55.95
CA LEU A 24 -0.52 14.26 55.38
C LEU A 24 0.55 13.99 56.46
N PRO A 25 1.72 13.45 56.06
CA PRO A 25 2.88 13.33 56.94
C PRO A 25 3.25 14.67 57.58
N THR A 26 3.58 14.65 58.87
CA THR A 26 4.00 15.84 59.63
C THR A 26 5.50 16.09 59.58
N ALA A 27 6.28 15.17 59.00
CA ALA A 27 7.71 15.31 58.81
C ALA A 27 8.17 14.56 57.56
N TRP A 28 9.00 15.23 56.76
CA TRP A 28 9.71 14.61 55.62
C TRP A 28 11.22 14.82 55.77
N PRO A 29 12.04 13.84 55.38
CA PRO A 29 13.49 13.96 55.49
C PRO A 29 14.05 14.99 54.49
N GLY A 30 15.05 15.74 54.93
CA GLY A 30 15.87 16.62 54.09
C GLY A 30 15.22 17.96 53.70
N ALA A 31 16.00 18.81 53.03
CA ALA A 31 15.60 20.17 52.67
C ALA A 31 14.38 20.21 51.72
N VAL A 32 14.28 19.26 50.80
CA VAL A 32 13.11 19.12 49.89
C VAL A 32 11.86 18.71 50.68
N GLY A 33 12.01 17.84 51.67
CA GLY A 33 10.93 17.47 52.59
C GLY A 33 10.42 18.65 53.42
N ALA A 34 11.34 19.47 53.96
CA ALA A 34 10.99 20.69 54.68
C ALA A 34 10.25 21.71 53.80
N LEU A 35 10.67 21.87 52.54
CA LEU A 35 9.99 22.75 51.58
C LEU A 35 8.59 22.23 51.23
N ALA A 36 8.44 20.91 51.01
CA ALA A 36 7.14 20.30 50.77
C ALA A 36 6.19 20.50 51.97
N GLN A 37 6.73 20.42 53.21
CA GLN A 37 5.99 20.71 54.44
C GLN A 37 5.51 22.16 54.54
N GLN A 38 6.41 23.10 54.28
CA GLN A 38 6.08 24.51 54.29
C GLN A 38 5.00 24.83 53.25
N ALA A 39 5.12 24.26 52.04
CA ALA A 39 4.16 24.44 50.96
C ALA A 39 2.80 23.83 51.29
N ALA A 40 2.78 22.65 51.93
CA ALA A 40 1.56 21.99 52.37
C ALA A 40 0.84 22.76 53.48
N ALA A 41 1.59 23.24 54.49
CA ALA A 41 1.05 23.98 55.62
C ALA A 41 0.50 25.36 55.23
N ALA A 42 1.00 25.95 54.14
CA ALA A 42 0.51 27.21 53.58
C ALA A 42 -0.77 27.04 52.73
N ALA A 43 -1.26 25.81 52.54
CA ALA A 43 -2.49 25.57 51.79
C ALA A 43 -3.74 25.86 52.65
N PRO A 44 -4.85 26.32 52.04
CA PRO A 44 -6.08 26.62 52.76
C PRO A 44 -6.83 25.37 53.25
N ASP A 45 -6.58 24.21 52.63
CA ASP A 45 -7.23 22.94 52.95
C ASP A 45 -6.28 21.74 52.76
N PRO A 46 -6.60 20.56 53.34
CA PRO A 46 -5.76 19.37 53.24
C PRO A 46 -5.51 18.86 51.81
N ALA A 47 -6.47 19.01 50.89
CA ALA A 47 -6.31 18.60 49.50
C ALA A 47 -5.35 19.53 48.75
N GLY A 48 -5.46 20.84 48.96
CA GLY A 48 -4.48 21.82 48.52
C GLY A 48 -3.08 21.56 49.08
N GLY A 49 -3.01 21.12 50.35
CA GLY A 49 -1.76 20.75 51.00
C GLY A 49 -1.07 19.57 50.31
N LEU A 50 -1.83 18.55 49.96
CA LEU A 50 -1.37 17.37 49.21
C LEU A 50 -0.83 17.78 47.83
N LEU A 51 -1.58 18.60 47.09
CA LEU A 51 -1.20 19.05 45.75
C LEU A 51 0.07 19.92 45.77
N ARG A 52 0.21 20.81 46.75
CA ARG A 52 1.41 21.65 46.89
C ARG A 52 2.65 20.85 47.29
N ALA A 53 2.51 19.88 48.21
CA ALA A 53 3.58 18.94 48.52
C ALA A 53 4.00 18.15 47.28
N ALA A 54 3.04 17.61 46.54
CA ALA A 54 3.30 16.87 45.30
C ALA A 54 3.99 17.75 44.23
N ALA A 55 3.59 19.02 44.09
CA ALA A 55 4.22 19.95 43.15
C ALA A 55 5.69 20.22 43.50
N VAL A 56 6.03 20.38 44.78
CA VAL A 56 7.41 20.53 45.25
C VAL A 56 8.22 19.27 44.97
N LEU A 57 7.72 18.10 45.36
CA LEU A 57 8.42 16.82 45.16
C LEU A 57 8.63 16.52 43.67
N ALA A 58 7.65 16.80 42.80
CA ALA A 58 7.79 16.65 41.35
C ALA A 58 8.85 17.58 40.77
N SER A 59 8.79 18.86 41.14
CA SER A 59 9.71 19.87 40.61
C SER A 59 11.15 19.62 41.05
N CYS A 60 11.36 19.33 42.35
CA CYS A 60 12.68 19.00 42.88
C CYS A 60 13.19 17.66 42.36
N GLY A 61 12.32 16.66 42.18
CA GLY A 61 12.69 15.38 41.58
C GLY A 61 13.16 15.52 40.14
N LEU A 62 12.47 16.35 39.33
CA LEU A 62 12.89 16.66 37.96
C LEU A 62 14.20 17.45 37.93
N ALA A 63 14.37 18.45 38.80
CA ALA A 63 15.58 19.27 38.87
C ALA A 63 16.80 18.50 39.40
N GLY A 64 16.58 17.53 40.30
CA GLY A 64 17.60 16.68 40.89
C GLY A 64 17.92 15.42 40.08
N ALA A 65 17.21 15.19 38.97
CA ALA A 65 17.42 14.03 38.11
C ALA A 65 18.81 14.10 37.45
N GLN A 66 19.78 13.44 38.06
CA GLN A 66 21.06 13.18 37.42
C GLN A 66 20.86 11.98 36.47
N GLY A 67 21.04 12.23 35.17
CA GLY A 67 21.04 11.16 34.18
C GLY A 67 22.05 10.08 34.53
N ARG A 68 21.84 8.86 34.03
CA ARG A 68 22.87 7.82 34.16
C ARG A 68 24.06 8.19 33.26
N PRO A 69 25.31 8.08 33.75
CA PRO A 69 26.46 8.27 32.88
C PRO A 69 26.39 7.27 31.72
N TRP A 70 26.54 7.78 30.49
CA TRP A 70 26.56 6.95 29.29
C TRP A 70 27.95 6.31 29.16
N PRO A 71 28.08 4.97 29.24
CA PRO A 71 29.38 4.32 29.39
C PRO A 71 30.12 4.14 28.05
N HIS A 72 29.47 4.42 26.93
CA HIS A 72 30.02 4.19 25.59
C HIS A 72 30.46 5.48 24.93
N ALA A 73 31.32 5.38 23.91
CA ALA A 73 31.62 6.50 23.03
C ALA A 73 30.31 7.06 22.45
N LEU A 74 30.22 8.39 22.36
CA LEU A 74 29.11 9.02 21.67
C LEU A 74 29.21 8.68 20.17
N PRO A 75 28.08 8.43 19.51
CA PRO A 75 28.09 8.29 18.05
C PRO A 75 28.55 9.59 17.38
N GLU A 76 29.15 9.45 16.20
CA GLU A 76 29.49 10.59 15.34
C GLU A 76 28.27 11.49 15.15
N PRO A 77 28.39 12.83 15.21
CA PRO A 77 27.26 13.72 15.03
C PRO A 77 26.58 13.57 13.65
N ALA A 78 25.27 13.77 13.62
CA ALA A 78 24.55 13.85 12.35
C ALA A 78 25.08 15.02 11.50
N GLY A 79 25.19 14.81 10.18
CA GLY A 79 25.55 15.87 9.25
C GLY A 79 24.55 17.03 9.27
N ALA A 80 25.00 18.20 8.79
CA ALA A 80 24.15 19.38 8.70
C ALA A 80 22.89 19.12 7.86
N GLU A 81 21.78 19.74 8.24
CA GLU A 81 20.54 19.64 7.48
C GLU A 81 20.56 20.59 6.29
N THR A 82 20.15 20.10 5.12
CA THR A 82 20.16 20.88 3.87
C THR A 82 18.80 21.48 3.49
N ARG A 83 17.70 21.01 4.10
CA ARG A 83 16.31 21.34 3.67
C ARG A 83 15.38 21.68 4.82
N PRO A 84 14.60 22.77 4.82
CA PRO A 84 13.83 23.22 5.99
C PRO A 84 12.76 22.21 6.48
N ALA A 85 12.43 22.27 7.78
CA ALA A 85 11.44 21.38 8.41
C ALA A 85 10.03 21.99 8.44
N VAL A 86 8.98 21.15 8.34
CA VAL A 86 7.58 21.58 8.45
C VAL A 86 7.16 21.76 9.91
N GLN A 87 7.40 22.94 10.49
CA GLN A 87 7.09 23.19 11.91
C GLN A 87 5.61 23.48 12.17
N ALA A 88 4.93 24.18 11.26
CA ALA A 88 3.56 24.66 11.47
C ALA A 88 2.51 23.54 11.61
N LEU A 89 2.81 22.34 11.10
CA LEU A 89 1.90 21.19 11.08
C LEU A 89 2.37 20.04 11.99
N ALA A 90 3.26 20.30 12.95
CA ALA A 90 3.89 19.23 13.72
C ALA A 90 2.89 18.39 14.54
N GLY A 91 1.83 19.01 15.07
CA GLY A 91 0.79 18.32 15.84
C GLY A 91 -0.10 17.45 14.96
N GLU A 92 -0.49 17.97 13.80
CA GLU A 92 -1.34 17.31 12.82
C GLU A 92 -0.59 16.15 12.15
N LEU A 93 0.69 16.34 11.82
CA LEU A 93 1.55 15.27 11.30
C LEU A 93 1.78 14.16 12.33
N ARG A 94 1.92 14.51 13.62
CA ARG A 94 1.95 13.51 14.70
C ARG A 94 0.67 12.69 14.71
N TRP A 95 -0.48 13.36 14.75
CA TRP A 95 -1.78 12.67 14.73
C TRP A 95 -1.92 11.78 13.50
N ALA A 96 -1.56 12.26 12.31
CA ALA A 96 -1.65 11.49 11.08
C ALA A 96 -0.78 10.21 11.13
N LEU A 97 0.43 10.32 11.68
CA LEU A 97 1.34 9.18 11.84
C LEU A 97 0.94 8.22 12.97
N GLU A 98 0.23 8.67 14.00
CA GLU A 98 -0.19 7.82 15.14
C GLU A 98 -1.55 7.15 14.90
N GLN A 99 -2.50 7.90 14.35
CA GLN A 99 -3.93 7.54 14.31
C GLN A 99 -4.57 7.76 12.93
N GLY A 100 -3.88 8.44 12.01
CA GLY A 100 -4.42 8.77 10.70
C GLY A 100 -4.48 7.55 9.75
N PRO A 101 -5.36 7.60 8.74
CA PRO A 101 -5.43 6.56 7.72
C PRO A 101 -4.08 6.38 6.98
N PRO A 102 -3.68 5.15 6.62
CA PRO A 102 -2.47 4.89 5.83
C PRO A 102 -2.32 5.76 4.57
N ARG A 103 -3.41 6.04 3.82
CA ARG A 103 -3.34 6.92 2.65
C ARG A 103 -2.96 8.35 3.01
N LEU A 104 -3.44 8.86 4.14
CA LEU A 104 -3.08 10.19 4.63
C LEU A 104 -1.60 10.25 5.02
N GLN A 105 -1.07 9.22 5.69
CA GLN A 105 0.35 9.15 6.05
C GLN A 105 1.22 9.24 4.79
N HIS A 106 0.88 8.45 3.77
CA HIS A 106 1.58 8.48 2.50
C HIS A 106 1.48 9.84 1.80
N GLU A 107 0.28 10.45 1.74
CA GLU A 107 0.08 11.78 1.16
C GLU A 107 0.87 12.86 1.90
N CYS A 108 0.87 12.87 3.23
CA CYS A 108 1.65 13.81 4.05
C CYS A 108 3.13 13.76 3.66
N LEU A 109 3.71 12.57 3.66
CA LEU A 109 5.13 12.37 3.36
C LEU A 109 5.45 12.74 1.90
N LEU A 110 4.58 12.37 0.96
CA LEU A 110 4.74 12.70 -0.46
C LEU A 110 4.70 14.22 -0.70
N GLN A 111 3.78 14.95 -0.06
CA GLN A 111 3.68 16.40 -0.20
C GLN A 111 4.86 17.11 0.45
N ILE A 112 5.31 16.67 1.62
CA ILE A 112 6.52 17.18 2.27
C ILE A 112 7.75 16.97 1.37
N ALA A 113 7.89 15.77 0.79
CA ALA A 113 8.97 15.45 -0.14
C ALA A 113 8.94 16.32 -1.39
N ARG A 114 7.77 16.50 -2.02
CA ARG A 114 7.56 17.36 -3.21
C ARG A 114 7.79 18.84 -2.93
N ALA A 115 7.57 19.28 -1.71
CA ALA A 115 7.88 20.64 -1.26
C ALA A 115 9.38 20.82 -0.94
N GLY A 116 10.18 19.75 -1.00
CA GLY A 116 11.61 19.79 -0.66
C GLY A 116 11.84 20.00 0.83
N LEU A 117 10.86 19.64 1.67
CA LEU A 117 10.89 19.84 3.12
C LEU A 117 11.26 18.53 3.84
N ARG A 118 11.63 18.64 5.12
CA ARG A 118 11.88 17.52 6.03
C ARG A 118 10.84 17.46 7.15
N LEU A 119 10.69 16.28 7.76
CA LEU A 119 9.89 16.13 8.98
C LEU A 119 10.55 16.89 10.16
N PRO A 120 9.75 17.44 11.10
CA PRO A 120 10.25 17.88 12.39
C PRO A 120 10.98 16.77 13.13
N GLN A 121 12.09 17.12 13.79
CA GLN A 121 12.95 16.17 14.52
C GLN A 121 12.20 15.31 15.55
N PRO A 122 11.23 15.86 16.33
CA PRO A 122 10.48 15.05 17.30
C PRO A 122 9.59 13.97 16.67
N LEU A 123 9.36 14.02 15.34
CA LEU A 123 8.55 13.03 14.62
C LEU A 123 9.39 11.93 13.97
N LEU A 124 10.72 12.08 13.90
CA LEU A 124 11.58 11.11 13.22
C LEU A 124 11.48 9.69 13.80
N PRO A 125 11.49 9.45 15.13
CA PRO A 125 11.34 8.09 15.67
C PRO A 125 10.00 7.46 15.30
N LEU A 126 8.92 8.25 15.38
CA LEU A 126 7.57 7.80 15.03
C LEU A 126 7.47 7.45 13.53
N ALA A 127 7.99 8.32 12.66
CA ALA A 127 7.96 8.10 11.22
C ALA A 127 8.82 6.89 10.81
N LEU A 128 10.00 6.72 11.42
CA LEU A 128 10.85 5.56 11.19
C LEU A 128 10.18 4.25 11.65
N GLU A 129 9.45 4.29 12.76
CA GLU A 129 8.66 3.15 13.21
C GLU A 129 7.49 2.83 12.25
N GLN A 130 6.84 3.84 11.66
CA GLN A 130 5.81 3.60 10.64
C GLN A 130 6.38 2.97 9.36
N GLY A 131 7.54 3.44 8.88
CA GLY A 131 8.20 2.80 7.73
C GLY A 131 8.75 1.40 8.04
N ARG A 132 9.02 1.08 9.31
CA ARG A 132 9.33 -0.30 9.72
C ARG A 132 8.11 -1.21 9.54
N ARG A 133 6.94 -0.74 9.95
CA ARG A 133 5.66 -1.48 9.88
C ARG A 133 5.07 -1.54 8.48
N SER A 134 5.35 -0.56 7.62
CA SER A 134 4.78 -0.46 6.28
C SER A 134 5.85 -0.24 5.21
N LEU A 135 6.09 -1.28 4.40
CA LEU A 135 6.98 -1.23 3.24
C LEU A 135 6.53 -0.17 2.21
N ALA A 136 5.22 -0.06 2.00
CA ALA A 136 4.63 0.87 1.03
C ALA A 136 4.90 2.35 1.39
N LEU A 137 5.12 2.65 2.68
CA LEU A 137 5.38 4.02 3.14
C LEU A 137 6.82 4.49 2.90
N ARG A 138 7.77 3.55 2.79
CA ARG A 138 9.21 3.85 2.79
C ARG A 138 9.62 4.79 1.67
N ALA A 139 9.09 4.58 0.45
CA ALA A 139 9.42 5.40 -0.71
C ALA A 139 9.04 6.88 -0.50
N ALA A 140 7.88 7.15 0.11
CA ALA A 140 7.46 8.50 0.46
C ALA A 140 8.20 9.06 1.69
N LEU A 141 8.55 8.19 2.65
CA LEU A 141 9.21 8.56 3.90
C LEU A 141 10.66 9.01 3.71
N LEU A 142 11.47 8.22 2.99
CA LEU A 142 12.92 8.41 2.92
C LEU A 142 13.33 9.83 2.50
N PRO A 143 12.70 10.45 1.48
CA PRO A 143 13.00 11.83 1.11
C PRO A 143 12.71 12.83 2.22
N THR A 144 11.87 12.54 3.21
CA THR A 144 11.49 13.50 4.27
C THR A 144 12.37 13.43 5.53
N LEU A 145 13.28 12.46 5.64
CA LEU A 145 14.04 12.19 6.86
C LEU A 145 15.14 13.22 7.15
N GLY A 146 15.76 13.78 6.11
CA GLY A 146 16.94 14.64 6.25
C GLY A 146 18.17 13.91 6.81
N SER A 147 19.24 14.65 7.05
CA SER A 147 20.53 14.08 7.49
C SER A 147 20.40 13.38 8.84
N ARG A 148 19.59 13.94 9.75
CA ARG A 148 19.40 13.40 11.09
C ARG A 148 18.47 12.20 11.17
N GLY A 149 17.46 12.12 10.30
CA GLY A 149 16.61 10.93 10.24
C GLY A 149 17.38 9.71 9.70
N LEU A 150 18.22 9.91 8.67
CA LEU A 150 19.10 8.87 8.16
C LEU A 150 20.17 8.45 9.19
N TRP A 151 20.77 9.44 9.86
CA TRP A 151 21.70 9.19 10.96
C TRP A 151 21.02 8.38 12.08
N LEU A 152 19.83 8.79 12.53
CA LEU A 152 19.09 8.10 13.58
C LEU A 152 18.73 6.66 13.18
N ALA A 153 18.39 6.43 11.91
CA ALA A 153 18.13 5.10 11.38
C ALA A 153 19.36 4.18 11.46
N ALA A 154 20.57 4.71 11.23
CA ALA A 154 21.80 3.93 11.33
C ALA A 154 22.10 3.47 12.78
N GLN A 155 21.55 4.16 13.78
CA GLN A 155 21.73 3.82 15.20
C GLN A 155 20.79 2.70 15.69
N ASN A 156 19.82 2.28 14.88
CA ASN A 156 18.84 1.27 15.26
C ASN A 156 18.66 0.22 14.14
N PRO A 157 19.04 -1.05 14.36
CA PRO A 157 18.88 -2.13 13.35
C PRO A 157 17.47 -2.28 12.79
N ASP A 158 16.44 -1.98 13.60
CA ASP A 158 15.04 -2.05 13.20
C ASP A 158 14.66 -1.02 12.11
N TRP A 159 15.46 0.03 11.95
CA TRP A 159 15.29 1.10 10.97
C TRP A 159 16.29 1.03 9.83
N SER A 160 16.97 -0.10 9.68
CA SER A 160 18.00 -0.30 8.65
C SER A 160 17.50 -0.09 7.21
N TYR A 161 16.18 -0.11 6.96
CA TYR A 161 15.59 0.26 5.67
C TYR A 161 15.84 1.72 5.26
N ALA A 162 16.11 2.59 6.23
CA ALA A 162 16.46 3.99 6.02
C ALA A 162 17.97 4.26 6.16
N ALA A 163 18.74 3.30 6.67
CA ALA A 163 20.20 3.37 6.67
C ALA A 163 20.73 3.00 5.28
N GLY A 164 21.52 3.88 4.65
CA GLY A 164 22.16 3.61 3.34
C GLY A 164 21.41 4.14 2.12
N VAL A 165 20.41 5.02 2.28
CA VAL A 165 19.80 5.75 1.16
C VAL A 165 20.57 7.07 0.96
N THR A 166 21.79 6.95 0.45
CA THR A 166 22.63 8.08 0.00
C THR A 166 22.45 8.21 -1.50
N ALA A 167 21.51 9.05 -1.93
CA ALA A 167 21.09 9.16 -3.33
C ALA A 167 22.14 9.76 -4.31
N ASP A 168 23.39 10.01 -3.91
CA ASP A 168 24.35 10.79 -4.72
C ASP A 168 25.81 10.27 -4.71
N ARG A 169 26.05 8.94 -4.63
CA ARG A 169 27.43 8.40 -4.74
C ARG A 169 27.54 7.16 -5.65
N PRO A 170 28.25 7.25 -6.79
CA PRO A 170 28.51 6.11 -7.68
C PRO A 170 29.27 4.94 -7.04
N ASP A 171 30.12 5.19 -6.03
CA ASP A 171 30.84 4.13 -5.30
C ASP A 171 29.94 3.30 -4.36
N ASP A 172 28.70 3.76 -4.12
CA ASP A 172 27.72 3.08 -3.26
C ASP A 172 26.92 2.01 -4.05
N ASP A 173 26.84 2.15 -5.38
CA ASP A 173 26.04 1.29 -6.27
C ASP A 173 26.56 -0.16 -6.30
N GLU A 174 27.88 -0.35 -6.40
CA GLU A 174 28.49 -1.69 -6.40
C GLU A 174 28.31 -2.39 -5.05
N ARG A 175 28.47 -1.64 -3.94
CA ARG A 175 28.20 -2.12 -2.58
C ARG A 175 26.73 -2.45 -2.35
N CYS A 176 25.82 -1.62 -2.86
CA CYS A 176 24.37 -1.87 -2.80
C CYS A 176 23.98 -3.15 -3.55
N TRP A 177 24.72 -3.53 -4.59
CA TRP A 177 24.51 -4.80 -5.27
C TRP A 177 25.14 -6.00 -4.54
N SER A 178 26.40 -5.86 -4.09
CA SER A 178 27.19 -6.97 -3.54
C SER A 178 26.84 -7.29 -2.08
N GLU A 179 26.58 -6.28 -1.27
CA GLU A 179 26.39 -6.37 0.19
C GLU A 179 24.98 -5.90 0.61
N GLY A 180 24.22 -5.31 -0.31
CA GLY A 180 22.90 -4.76 -0.03
C GLY A 180 21.81 -5.81 0.19
N ARG A 181 20.78 -5.42 0.92
CA ARG A 181 19.55 -6.21 1.08
C ARG A 181 18.76 -6.26 -0.23
N LEU A 182 17.78 -7.17 -0.31
CA LEU A 182 16.95 -7.37 -1.50
C LEU A 182 16.29 -6.08 -2.03
N ASP A 183 15.80 -5.21 -1.15
CA ASP A 183 15.19 -3.93 -1.54
C ASP A 183 16.18 -2.98 -2.21
N GLN A 184 17.42 -2.93 -1.72
CA GLN A 184 18.50 -2.13 -2.28
C GLN A 184 18.97 -2.71 -3.62
N ARG A 185 19.17 -4.03 -3.69
CA ARG A 185 19.53 -4.74 -4.93
C ARG A 185 18.48 -4.55 -6.02
N LEU A 186 17.20 -4.58 -5.65
CA LEU A 186 16.10 -4.34 -6.58
C LEU A 186 16.07 -2.90 -7.09
N ALA A 187 16.25 -1.91 -6.21
CA ALA A 187 16.33 -0.49 -6.60
C ALA A 187 17.49 -0.24 -7.56
N PHE A 188 18.68 -0.78 -7.24
CA PHE A 188 19.85 -0.74 -8.10
C PHE A 188 19.57 -1.39 -9.47
N LEU A 189 19.06 -2.63 -9.49
CA LEU A 189 18.82 -3.37 -10.72
C LEU A 189 17.78 -2.68 -11.62
N ARG A 190 16.73 -2.08 -11.04
CA ARG A 190 15.75 -1.27 -11.78
C ARG A 190 16.39 -0.04 -12.41
N GLY A 191 17.22 0.67 -11.66
CA GLY A 191 17.97 1.83 -12.16
C GLY A 191 18.94 1.45 -13.28
N LEU A 192 19.65 0.33 -13.12
CA LEU A 192 20.55 -0.21 -14.14
C LEU A 192 19.77 -0.61 -15.40
N ARG A 193 18.68 -1.38 -15.27
CA ARG A 193 17.83 -1.78 -16.42
C ARG A 193 17.26 -0.60 -17.18
N ALA A 194 16.94 0.51 -16.51
CA ALA A 194 16.44 1.72 -17.17
C ALA A 194 17.51 2.43 -18.02
N ARG A 195 18.80 2.29 -17.66
CA ARG A 195 19.93 2.94 -18.34
C ARG A 195 20.63 2.03 -19.34
N ASP A 196 20.84 0.77 -18.96
CA ASP A 196 21.49 -0.27 -19.73
C ASP A 196 20.81 -1.63 -19.44
N PRO A 197 19.82 -2.02 -20.26
CA PRO A 197 19.14 -3.30 -20.13
C PRO A 197 20.09 -4.51 -20.20
N ALA A 198 21.13 -4.45 -21.05
CA ALA A 198 22.05 -5.56 -21.25
C ALA A 198 22.93 -5.80 -20.01
N ALA A 199 23.49 -4.73 -19.45
CA ALA A 199 24.25 -4.81 -18.19
C ALA A 199 23.38 -5.34 -17.04
N GLY A 200 22.13 -4.87 -16.93
CA GLY A 200 21.19 -5.38 -15.92
C GLY A 200 20.90 -6.88 -16.06
N ARG A 201 20.71 -7.36 -17.29
CA ARG A 201 20.51 -8.80 -17.57
C ARG A 201 21.73 -9.63 -17.19
N GLU A 202 22.93 -9.21 -17.58
CA GLU A 202 24.16 -9.96 -17.29
C GLU A 202 24.45 -10.00 -15.79
N ARG A 203 24.24 -8.87 -15.11
CA ARG A 203 24.37 -8.77 -13.66
C ARG A 203 23.45 -9.75 -12.92
N LEU A 204 22.19 -9.84 -13.37
CA LEU A 204 21.23 -10.79 -12.82
C LEU A 204 21.65 -12.23 -13.11
N ARG A 205 22.04 -12.55 -14.36
CA ARG A 205 22.50 -13.88 -14.77
C ARG A 205 23.61 -14.41 -13.87
N GLY A 206 24.58 -13.55 -13.51
CA GLY A 206 25.72 -13.93 -12.69
C GLY A 206 25.39 -14.37 -11.26
N VAL A 207 24.20 -14.04 -10.72
CA VAL A 207 23.84 -14.34 -9.32
C VAL A 207 22.67 -15.32 -9.18
N LEU A 208 21.88 -15.54 -10.23
CA LEU A 208 20.61 -16.28 -10.14
C LEU A 208 20.72 -17.69 -9.56
N ALA A 209 21.83 -18.40 -9.79
CA ALA A 209 22.02 -19.77 -9.31
C ALA A 209 22.06 -19.87 -7.77
N ASP A 210 22.59 -18.84 -7.12
CA ASP A 210 22.84 -18.84 -5.67
C ASP A 210 21.68 -18.25 -4.85
N LEU A 211 20.69 -17.65 -5.54
CA LEU A 211 19.60 -16.95 -4.88
C LEU A 211 18.44 -17.87 -4.46
N PRO A 212 17.78 -17.60 -3.32
CA PRO A 212 16.55 -18.28 -2.96
C PRO A 212 15.41 -17.93 -3.93
N ALA A 213 14.38 -18.77 -3.99
CA ALA A 213 13.27 -18.62 -4.94
C ALA A 213 12.62 -17.22 -4.92
N LYS A 214 12.36 -16.67 -3.72
CA LYS A 214 11.76 -15.33 -3.55
C LYS A 214 12.60 -14.23 -4.21
N GLU A 215 13.90 -14.22 -3.98
CA GLU A 215 14.81 -13.22 -4.56
C GLU A 215 14.90 -13.35 -6.08
N ARG A 216 14.88 -14.57 -6.61
CA ARG A 216 14.87 -14.80 -8.07
C ARG A 216 13.59 -14.28 -8.72
N VAL A 217 12.44 -14.40 -8.06
CA VAL A 217 11.18 -13.80 -8.53
C VAL A 217 11.28 -12.28 -8.53
N GLU A 218 11.68 -11.67 -7.41
CA GLU A 218 11.72 -10.20 -7.26
C GLU A 218 12.74 -9.54 -8.20
N LEU A 219 13.98 -10.07 -8.25
CA LEU A 219 15.03 -9.54 -9.12
C LEU A 219 14.79 -9.91 -10.59
N GLY A 220 14.31 -11.13 -10.89
CA GLY A 220 13.92 -11.54 -12.24
C GLY A 220 12.81 -10.68 -12.82
N GLY A 221 11.83 -10.30 -11.99
CA GLY A 221 10.77 -9.37 -12.37
C GLY A 221 11.27 -7.99 -12.82
N ALA A 222 12.48 -7.57 -12.42
CA ALA A 222 13.07 -6.30 -12.87
C ALA A 222 13.38 -6.28 -14.38
N LEU A 223 13.49 -7.44 -15.03
CA LEU A 223 13.65 -7.54 -16.50
C LEU A 223 12.47 -6.92 -17.26
N ALA A 224 11.29 -6.78 -16.62
CA ALA A 224 10.15 -6.05 -17.19
C ALA A 224 10.49 -4.62 -17.66
N ILE A 225 11.47 -3.97 -17.03
CA ILE A 225 11.99 -2.65 -17.41
C ILE A 225 12.95 -2.85 -18.58
N GLY A 226 12.67 -2.26 -19.73
CA GLY A 226 13.51 -2.43 -20.93
C GLY A 226 13.47 -3.85 -21.52
N LEU A 227 12.40 -4.61 -21.25
CA LEU A 227 12.23 -5.99 -21.73
C LEU A 227 12.37 -6.05 -23.25
N GLY A 228 13.23 -6.95 -23.74
CA GLY A 228 13.47 -7.14 -25.16
C GLY A 228 13.81 -8.58 -25.54
N PRO A 229 13.96 -8.88 -26.85
CA PRO A 229 14.25 -10.23 -27.34
C PRO A 229 15.55 -10.81 -26.76
N ASP A 230 16.55 -9.98 -26.46
CA ASP A 230 17.81 -10.43 -25.85
C ASP A 230 17.64 -10.99 -24.42
N ASP A 231 16.50 -10.73 -23.78
CA ASP A 231 16.16 -11.29 -22.47
C ASP A 231 15.56 -12.70 -22.59
N GLU A 232 15.11 -13.13 -23.77
CA GLU A 232 14.47 -14.43 -24.00
C GLU A 232 15.34 -15.62 -23.53
N PRO A 233 16.65 -15.72 -23.85
CA PRO A 233 17.45 -16.87 -23.43
C PRO A 233 17.51 -17.04 -21.90
N LEU A 234 17.55 -15.93 -21.16
CA LEU A 234 17.56 -15.97 -19.70
C LEU A 234 16.17 -16.35 -19.14
N LEU A 235 15.11 -15.82 -19.74
CA LEU A 235 13.74 -16.16 -19.35
C LEU A 235 13.41 -17.62 -19.68
N ASP A 236 13.89 -18.17 -20.80
CA ASP A 236 13.71 -19.58 -21.16
C ASP A 236 14.45 -20.50 -20.18
N GLN A 237 15.64 -20.11 -19.71
CA GLN A 237 16.31 -20.79 -18.60
C GLN A 237 15.44 -20.77 -17.34
N LEU A 238 14.94 -19.60 -16.92
CA LEU A 238 14.10 -19.44 -15.72
C LEU A 238 12.74 -20.14 -15.82
N ARG A 239 12.23 -20.36 -17.03
CA ARG A 239 11.02 -21.15 -17.29
C ARG A 239 11.17 -22.62 -16.88
N THR A 240 12.41 -23.13 -16.76
CA THR A 240 12.70 -24.50 -16.31
C THR A 240 13.10 -24.57 -14.83
N ASP A 241 12.98 -23.46 -14.10
CA ASP A 241 13.37 -23.36 -12.69
C ASP A 241 12.63 -24.34 -11.77
N ARG A 242 13.27 -24.78 -10.68
CA ARG A 242 12.66 -25.64 -9.66
C ARG A 242 11.45 -25.01 -8.96
N SER A 243 11.41 -23.69 -8.77
CA SER A 243 10.31 -22.98 -8.12
C SER A 243 9.21 -22.65 -9.12
N ARG A 244 7.97 -22.98 -8.75
CA ARG A 244 6.78 -22.67 -9.56
C ARG A 244 6.65 -21.17 -9.78
N GLU A 245 6.92 -20.37 -8.75
CA GLU A 245 6.81 -18.91 -8.76
C GLU A 245 7.81 -18.28 -9.74
N VAL A 246 9.04 -18.79 -9.78
CA VAL A 246 10.07 -18.36 -10.75
C VAL A 246 9.63 -18.70 -12.18
N ARG A 247 9.13 -19.94 -12.41
CA ARG A 247 8.63 -20.34 -13.74
C ARG A 247 7.46 -19.46 -14.20
N GLN A 248 6.52 -19.17 -13.30
CA GLN A 248 5.36 -18.30 -13.61
C GLN A 248 5.79 -16.87 -13.93
N MET A 249 6.72 -16.29 -13.17
CA MET A 249 7.29 -14.98 -13.46
C MET A 249 7.95 -14.94 -14.84
N ALA A 250 8.76 -15.96 -15.16
CA ALA A 250 9.43 -16.04 -16.45
C ALA A 250 8.44 -16.17 -17.63
N ILE A 251 7.42 -17.02 -17.51
CA ILE A 251 6.36 -17.17 -18.52
C ILE A 251 5.60 -15.85 -18.70
N GLY A 252 5.26 -15.15 -17.61
CA GLY A 252 4.59 -13.86 -17.66
C GLY A 252 5.38 -12.81 -18.47
N LEU A 253 6.71 -12.77 -18.30
CA LEU A 253 7.58 -11.90 -19.10
C LEU A 253 7.71 -12.39 -20.55
N LEU A 254 7.80 -13.70 -20.80
CA LEU A 254 7.84 -14.25 -22.15
C LEU A 254 6.58 -13.92 -22.95
N LEU A 255 5.39 -13.86 -22.31
CA LEU A 255 4.14 -13.48 -22.98
C LEU A 255 4.15 -12.06 -23.55
N ARG A 256 5.02 -11.18 -23.03
CA ARG A 256 5.22 -9.82 -23.54
C ARG A 256 6.19 -9.77 -24.73
N LEU A 257 6.76 -10.91 -25.13
CA LEU A 257 7.63 -11.09 -26.29
C LEU A 257 6.93 -11.99 -27.32
N PRO A 258 6.14 -11.42 -28.27
CA PRO A 258 5.33 -12.21 -29.21
C PRO A 258 6.11 -13.20 -30.08
N GLN A 259 7.41 -12.94 -30.28
CA GLN A 259 8.31 -13.78 -31.07
C GLN A 259 9.02 -14.86 -30.27
N ALA A 260 8.85 -14.89 -28.94
CA ALA A 260 9.49 -15.90 -28.12
C ALA A 260 9.01 -17.30 -28.49
N ALA A 261 9.93 -18.28 -28.49
CA ALA A 261 9.66 -19.62 -28.98
C ALA A 261 8.50 -20.30 -28.22
N LEU A 262 8.40 -20.09 -26.90
CA LEU A 262 7.28 -20.55 -26.09
C LEU A 262 5.94 -19.99 -26.60
N VAL A 263 5.90 -18.68 -26.86
CA VAL A 263 4.69 -17.97 -27.27
C VAL A 263 4.25 -18.43 -28.66
N GLN A 264 5.18 -18.58 -29.60
CA GLN A 264 4.88 -19.10 -30.94
C GLN A 264 4.32 -20.53 -30.89
N ARG A 265 4.88 -21.41 -30.06
CA ARG A 265 4.33 -22.76 -29.85
C ARG A 265 2.92 -22.72 -29.25
N ALA A 266 2.70 -21.88 -28.24
CA ALA A 266 1.38 -21.73 -27.61
C ALA A 266 0.33 -21.23 -28.61
N GLN A 267 0.68 -20.23 -29.43
CA GLN A 267 -0.15 -19.72 -30.51
C GLN A 267 -0.48 -20.80 -31.56
N ALA A 268 0.51 -21.61 -31.95
CA ALA A 268 0.31 -22.71 -32.90
C ALA A 268 -0.65 -23.78 -32.34
N ARG A 269 -0.45 -24.21 -31.08
CA ARG A 269 -1.34 -25.17 -30.41
C ARG A 269 -2.76 -24.66 -30.32
N LEU A 270 -2.94 -23.42 -29.88
CA LEU A 270 -4.27 -22.83 -29.76
C LEU A 270 -4.92 -22.59 -31.14
N GLY A 271 -4.13 -22.17 -32.13
CA GLY A 271 -4.59 -22.00 -33.51
C GLY A 271 -5.15 -23.29 -34.12
N ALA A 272 -4.53 -24.44 -33.83
CA ALA A 272 -5.02 -25.75 -34.28
C ALA A 272 -6.40 -26.13 -33.69
N LEU A 273 -6.80 -25.51 -32.58
CA LEU A 273 -8.10 -25.72 -31.93
C LEU A 273 -9.21 -24.80 -32.47
N LEU A 274 -8.85 -23.78 -33.25
CA LEU A 274 -9.79 -22.84 -33.86
C LEU A 274 -10.17 -23.28 -35.27
N GLN A 275 -11.47 -23.37 -35.53
CA GLN A 275 -12.02 -23.74 -36.83
C GLN A 275 -12.99 -22.67 -37.32
N GLN A 276 -12.97 -22.38 -38.63
CA GLN A 276 -14.01 -21.58 -39.26
C GLN A 276 -15.07 -22.49 -39.87
N GLU A 277 -16.27 -22.42 -39.33
CA GLU A 277 -17.44 -23.07 -39.90
C GLU A 277 -18.26 -22.09 -40.74
N ARG A 278 -18.89 -22.59 -41.81
CA ARG A 278 -19.86 -21.83 -42.60
C ARG A 278 -21.26 -22.18 -42.14
N VAL A 279 -21.99 -21.19 -41.65
CA VAL A 279 -23.42 -21.31 -41.30
C VAL A 279 -24.18 -20.34 -42.19
N LEU A 280 -24.88 -20.87 -43.19
CA LEU A 280 -25.54 -20.10 -44.26
C LEU A 280 -24.54 -19.14 -44.95
N LEU A 281 -24.82 -17.83 -44.93
CA LEU A 281 -24.00 -16.77 -45.52
C LEU A 281 -22.95 -16.19 -44.54
N ARG A 282 -22.86 -16.69 -43.30
CA ARG A 282 -21.92 -16.17 -42.28
C ARG A 282 -20.85 -17.21 -41.92
N LYS A 283 -19.63 -16.74 -41.70
CA LYS A 283 -18.55 -17.54 -41.11
C LYS A 283 -18.59 -17.39 -39.59
N ARG A 284 -18.43 -18.49 -38.86
CA ARG A 284 -18.34 -18.51 -37.39
C ARG A 284 -17.06 -19.20 -36.96
N TRP A 285 -16.39 -18.65 -35.96
CA TRP A 285 -15.30 -19.32 -35.26
C TRP A 285 -15.84 -20.29 -34.22
N VAL A 286 -15.34 -21.52 -34.26
CA VAL A 286 -15.61 -22.58 -33.27
C VAL A 286 -14.28 -22.94 -32.62
N LEU A 287 -14.28 -22.97 -31.28
CA LEU A 287 -13.13 -23.40 -30.49
C LEU A 287 -13.42 -24.78 -29.92
N GLN A 288 -12.49 -25.71 -30.14
CA GLN A 288 -12.49 -27.02 -29.49
C GLN A 288 -11.51 -27.01 -28.31
N ALA A 289 -11.81 -27.76 -27.25
CA ALA A 289 -10.80 -28.03 -26.23
C ALA A 289 -9.92 -29.22 -26.64
N PRO A 290 -8.65 -29.29 -26.17
CA PRO A 290 -7.79 -30.45 -26.41
C PRO A 290 -8.49 -31.77 -26.02
N GLN A 291 -8.25 -32.82 -26.81
CA GLN A 291 -8.79 -34.16 -26.52
C GLN A 291 -7.86 -34.97 -25.61
N GLN A 292 -6.55 -34.72 -25.70
CA GLN A 292 -5.52 -35.35 -24.89
C GLN A 292 -4.33 -34.40 -24.74
N PRO A 293 -3.52 -34.53 -23.67
CA PRO A 293 -2.26 -33.81 -23.54
C PRO A 293 -1.21 -34.33 -24.53
N GLU A 294 -0.31 -33.45 -25.00
CA GLU A 294 0.81 -33.84 -25.86
C GLU A 294 2.10 -34.06 -25.05
N PRO A 295 3.08 -34.85 -25.55
CA PRO A 295 4.28 -35.20 -24.79
C PRO A 295 5.14 -34.01 -24.35
N ASP A 296 5.11 -32.90 -25.09
CA ASP A 296 5.92 -31.70 -24.86
C ASP A 296 5.26 -30.69 -23.91
N TRP A 297 4.02 -30.92 -23.47
CA TRP A 297 3.27 -30.02 -22.58
C TRP A 297 3.99 -29.74 -21.27
N LYS A 298 4.62 -30.76 -20.69
CA LYS A 298 5.39 -30.62 -19.45
C LYS A 298 6.58 -29.68 -19.65
N ALA A 299 7.22 -29.72 -20.82
CA ALA A 299 8.31 -28.81 -21.13
C ALA A 299 7.80 -27.37 -21.13
N ASP A 300 6.59 -27.11 -21.61
CA ASP A 300 5.97 -25.77 -21.66
C ASP A 300 5.14 -25.41 -20.41
N ASN A 301 5.40 -26.04 -19.25
CA ASN A 301 4.71 -25.74 -17.98
C ASN A 301 3.18 -25.89 -18.05
N LEU A 302 2.70 -26.87 -18.81
CA LEU A 302 1.30 -27.28 -18.83
C LEU A 302 1.13 -28.52 -17.94
N ASP A 303 0.36 -28.37 -16.88
CA ASP A 303 0.05 -29.44 -15.94
C ASP A 303 -0.98 -30.39 -16.57
N THR A 304 -0.55 -31.61 -16.88
CA THR A 304 -1.42 -32.64 -17.45
C THR A 304 -2.48 -33.15 -16.47
N PRO A 305 -2.17 -33.50 -15.20
CA PRO A 305 -3.22 -33.86 -14.26
C PRO A 305 -3.98 -32.61 -13.82
N ARG A 306 -5.31 -32.68 -13.89
CA ARG A 306 -6.18 -31.66 -13.33
C ARG A 306 -6.14 -31.69 -11.79
N PRO A 307 -5.95 -30.56 -11.10
CA PRO A 307 -6.05 -30.50 -9.64
C PRO A 307 -7.44 -30.93 -9.13
N GLN A 308 -7.51 -31.56 -7.96
CA GLN A 308 -8.78 -32.08 -7.42
C GLN A 308 -9.81 -30.97 -7.12
N HIS A 309 -9.33 -29.82 -6.67
CA HIS A 309 -10.12 -28.64 -6.28
C HIS A 309 -10.37 -27.68 -7.46
N GLU A 310 -9.99 -28.05 -8.67
CA GLU A 310 -10.31 -27.27 -9.86
C GLU A 310 -11.80 -27.42 -10.20
N SER A 311 -12.48 -26.33 -10.54
CA SER A 311 -13.89 -26.33 -10.92
C SER A 311 -14.10 -26.61 -12.41
N LEU A 312 -13.10 -26.27 -13.24
CA LEU A 312 -13.11 -26.62 -14.66
C LEU A 312 -13.10 -28.15 -14.85
N GLY A 313 -13.82 -28.63 -15.86
CA GLY A 313 -13.65 -29.99 -16.35
C GLY A 313 -12.26 -30.20 -16.95
N GLU A 314 -11.81 -31.45 -17.11
CA GLU A 314 -10.44 -31.79 -17.56
C GLU A 314 -10.03 -31.10 -18.87
N ARG A 315 -10.87 -31.20 -19.91
CA ARG A 315 -10.59 -30.55 -21.20
C ARG A 315 -10.58 -29.02 -21.09
N ALA A 316 -11.47 -28.46 -20.28
CA ALA A 316 -11.52 -27.02 -20.02
C ALA A 316 -10.30 -26.53 -19.22
N TRP A 317 -9.79 -27.35 -18.30
CA TRP A 317 -8.55 -27.10 -17.57
C TRP A 317 -7.34 -27.03 -18.51
N TRP A 318 -7.22 -27.98 -19.43
CA TRP A 318 -6.17 -27.94 -20.45
C TRP A 318 -6.31 -26.72 -21.35
N LEU A 319 -7.52 -26.41 -21.82
CA LEU A 319 -7.77 -25.23 -22.64
C LEU A 319 -7.43 -23.93 -21.89
N TYR A 320 -7.83 -23.79 -20.63
CA TYR A 320 -7.46 -22.65 -19.78
C TYR A 320 -5.95 -22.44 -19.72
N GLN A 321 -5.18 -23.52 -19.54
CA GLN A 321 -3.72 -23.44 -19.50
C GLN A 321 -3.10 -23.02 -20.83
N LEU A 322 -3.67 -23.44 -21.96
CA LEU A 322 -3.25 -22.98 -23.29
C LEU A 322 -3.60 -21.50 -23.51
N VAL A 323 -4.83 -21.09 -23.18
CA VAL A 323 -5.31 -19.71 -23.33
C VAL A 323 -4.41 -18.75 -22.55
N ARG A 324 -4.03 -19.09 -21.32
CA ARG A 324 -3.18 -18.21 -20.49
C ARG A 324 -1.72 -18.10 -20.97
N GLN A 325 -1.33 -18.87 -21.98
CA GLN A 325 -0.01 -18.79 -22.62
C GLN A 325 -0.04 -18.08 -23.98
N VAL A 326 -1.19 -17.48 -24.36
CA VAL A 326 -1.33 -16.78 -25.64
C VAL A 326 -1.58 -15.29 -25.42
N PRO A 327 -0.76 -14.39 -26.02
CA PRO A 327 -0.94 -12.95 -25.88
C PRO A 327 -2.32 -12.47 -26.35
N LEU A 328 -2.89 -11.47 -25.66
CA LEU A 328 -4.20 -10.91 -25.98
C LEU A 328 -4.29 -10.36 -27.43
N ALA A 329 -3.20 -9.75 -27.91
CA ALA A 329 -3.12 -9.22 -29.28
C ALA A 329 -3.22 -10.30 -30.36
N TRP A 330 -2.86 -11.56 -30.06
CA TRP A 330 -3.03 -12.66 -31.00
C TRP A 330 -4.52 -12.95 -31.23
N TRP A 331 -5.35 -12.91 -30.19
CA TRP A 331 -6.78 -13.19 -30.31
C TRP A 331 -7.51 -12.20 -31.20
N THR A 332 -7.25 -10.90 -31.02
CA THR A 332 -7.87 -9.86 -31.84
C THR A 332 -7.41 -9.96 -33.30
N ALA A 333 -6.13 -10.24 -33.53
CA ALA A 333 -5.57 -10.42 -34.88
C ALA A 333 -6.10 -11.68 -35.57
N SER A 334 -6.07 -12.83 -34.89
CA SER A 334 -6.42 -14.13 -35.47
C SER A 334 -7.90 -14.29 -35.75
N LEU A 335 -8.77 -13.78 -34.86
CA LEU A 335 -10.22 -13.88 -35.03
C LEU A 335 -10.82 -12.67 -35.77
N ALA A 336 -10.05 -11.60 -35.95
CA ALA A 336 -10.50 -10.31 -36.48
C ALA A 336 -11.70 -9.75 -35.68
N MET A 337 -11.61 -9.85 -34.35
CA MET A 337 -12.64 -9.45 -33.40
C MET A 337 -12.09 -8.41 -32.41
N THR A 338 -12.94 -7.47 -32.00
CA THR A 338 -12.65 -6.59 -30.86
C THR A 338 -12.70 -7.39 -29.55
N PRO A 339 -12.10 -6.89 -28.45
CA PRO A 339 -12.22 -7.53 -27.15
C PRO A 339 -13.67 -7.79 -26.72
N ASP A 340 -14.60 -6.83 -26.87
CA ASP A 340 -16.02 -7.03 -26.58
C ASP A 340 -16.66 -8.13 -27.44
N ALA A 341 -16.30 -8.20 -28.73
CA ALA A 341 -16.76 -9.25 -29.61
C ALA A 341 -16.21 -10.62 -29.19
N LEU A 342 -14.97 -10.68 -28.69
CA LEU A 342 -14.37 -11.90 -28.12
C LEU A 342 -15.07 -12.34 -26.84
N MET A 343 -15.47 -11.41 -25.94
CA MET A 343 -16.26 -11.75 -24.76
C MET A 343 -17.63 -12.32 -25.14
N SER A 344 -18.28 -11.68 -26.11
CA SER A 344 -19.58 -12.12 -26.64
C SER A 344 -19.47 -13.48 -27.34
N TRP A 345 -18.38 -13.70 -28.08
CA TRP A 345 -18.08 -14.98 -28.72
C TRP A 345 -17.81 -16.08 -27.69
N ALA A 346 -17.01 -15.81 -26.67
CA ALA A 346 -16.72 -16.76 -25.59
C ALA A 346 -18.00 -17.22 -24.89
N GLY A 347 -18.95 -16.30 -24.65
CA GLY A 347 -20.26 -16.63 -24.07
C GLY A 347 -21.16 -17.52 -24.92
N GLN A 348 -20.82 -17.74 -26.19
CA GLN A 348 -21.52 -18.67 -27.09
C GLN A 348 -20.80 -20.03 -27.20
N THR A 349 -19.76 -20.26 -26.38
CA THR A 349 -19.00 -21.51 -26.33
C THR A 349 -19.18 -22.21 -24.99
N ASP A 350 -19.00 -23.52 -24.98
CA ASP A 350 -18.95 -24.31 -23.73
C ASP A 350 -17.68 -24.03 -22.91
N TRP A 351 -16.76 -23.21 -23.45
CA TRP A 351 -15.43 -22.93 -22.89
C TRP A 351 -15.32 -21.53 -22.29
N GLN A 352 -16.44 -20.81 -22.11
CA GLN A 352 -16.45 -19.42 -21.63
C GLN A 352 -15.58 -19.24 -20.38
N GLU A 353 -15.75 -20.08 -19.37
CA GLU A 353 -15.00 -19.93 -18.11
C GLU A 353 -13.49 -20.12 -18.30
N ALA A 354 -13.06 -21.09 -19.11
CA ALA A 354 -11.66 -21.33 -19.41
C ALA A 354 -11.03 -20.16 -20.18
N LEU A 355 -11.76 -19.61 -21.16
CA LEU A 355 -11.35 -18.44 -21.94
C LEU A 355 -11.21 -17.20 -21.05
N LEU A 356 -12.24 -16.85 -20.29
CA LEU A 356 -12.26 -15.66 -19.44
C LEU A 356 -11.18 -15.74 -18.34
N ARG A 357 -10.98 -16.89 -17.71
CA ARG A 357 -9.90 -17.10 -16.72
C ARG A 357 -8.52 -16.96 -17.36
N GLY A 358 -8.32 -17.54 -18.55
CA GLY A 358 -7.05 -17.47 -19.25
C GLY A 358 -6.70 -16.05 -19.69
N TRP A 359 -7.66 -15.33 -20.29
CA TRP A 359 -7.46 -13.92 -20.67
C TRP A 359 -7.21 -13.02 -19.47
N ARG A 360 -7.92 -13.23 -18.35
CA ARG A 360 -7.65 -12.51 -17.09
C ARG A 360 -6.20 -12.70 -16.62
N ASP A 361 -5.70 -13.93 -16.67
CA ASP A 361 -4.33 -14.23 -16.22
C ASP A 361 -3.29 -13.56 -17.12
N VAL A 362 -3.50 -13.53 -18.44
CA VAL A 362 -2.63 -12.80 -19.39
C VAL A 362 -2.72 -11.30 -19.13
N LEU A 363 -3.91 -10.77 -18.89
CA LEU A 363 -4.14 -9.34 -18.65
C LEU A 363 -3.42 -8.82 -17.40
N ARG A 364 -3.21 -9.67 -16.38
CA ARG A 364 -2.39 -9.33 -15.21
C ARG A 364 -0.90 -9.20 -15.53
N GLN A 365 -0.42 -9.84 -16.59
CA GLN A 365 0.99 -9.81 -17.00
C GLN A 365 1.25 -8.75 -18.08
N ASP A 366 0.31 -8.57 -19.01
CA ASP A 366 0.32 -7.57 -20.08
C ASP A 366 -1.01 -6.78 -20.06
N PRO A 367 -1.15 -5.78 -19.17
CA PRO A 367 -2.37 -4.97 -19.07
C PRO A 367 -2.70 -4.26 -20.39
N ARG A 368 -3.97 -4.36 -20.81
CA ARG A 368 -4.52 -3.70 -22.00
C ARG A 368 -5.87 -3.09 -21.65
N ASP A 369 -6.00 -1.78 -21.84
CA ASP A 369 -7.20 -1.04 -21.42
C ASP A 369 -8.46 -1.58 -22.08
N GLU A 370 -8.44 -1.77 -23.40
CA GLU A 370 -9.56 -2.29 -24.20
C GLU A 370 -10.05 -3.68 -23.74
N TRP A 371 -9.14 -4.56 -23.33
CA TRP A 371 -9.48 -5.89 -22.81
C TRP A 371 -9.99 -5.83 -21.39
N THR A 372 -9.45 -4.91 -20.59
CA THR A 372 -9.88 -4.70 -19.22
C THR A 372 -11.30 -4.15 -19.19
N GLU A 373 -11.59 -3.14 -20.01
CA GLU A 373 -12.95 -2.59 -20.18
C GLU A 373 -13.93 -3.66 -20.67
N ALA A 374 -13.55 -4.46 -21.67
CA ALA A 374 -14.40 -5.53 -22.19
C ALA A 374 -14.64 -6.66 -21.17
N LEU A 375 -13.67 -7.01 -20.33
CA LEU A 375 -13.81 -8.13 -19.38
C LEU A 375 -14.68 -7.76 -18.16
N LEU A 376 -14.67 -6.50 -17.72
CA LEU A 376 -15.35 -6.05 -16.50
C LEU A 376 -16.87 -6.37 -16.45
N PRO A 377 -17.68 -6.14 -17.50
CA PRO A 377 -19.09 -6.51 -17.51
C PRO A 377 -19.34 -8.01 -17.39
N HIS A 378 -18.38 -8.84 -17.83
CA HIS A 378 -18.45 -10.30 -17.81
C HIS A 378 -17.83 -10.90 -16.54
N TRP A 379 -17.40 -10.07 -15.59
CA TRP A 379 -16.78 -10.54 -14.34
C TRP A 379 -17.79 -11.33 -13.50
N PRO A 380 -17.57 -12.65 -13.27
CA PRO A 380 -18.55 -13.47 -12.57
C PRO A 380 -18.52 -13.16 -11.07
N ARG A 381 -19.65 -12.69 -10.53
CA ARG A 381 -19.76 -12.24 -9.12
C ARG A 381 -19.43 -13.32 -8.09
N ASN A 382 -19.73 -14.59 -8.39
CA ASN A 382 -19.65 -15.70 -7.41
C ASN A 382 -18.69 -16.84 -7.82
N ALA A 383 -18.10 -16.79 -9.03
CA ALA A 383 -17.28 -17.89 -9.54
C ALA A 383 -15.78 -17.68 -9.33
N TRP A 384 -15.35 -16.42 -9.22
CA TRP A 384 -13.94 -16.08 -9.03
C TRP A 384 -13.75 -15.51 -7.62
N ASN A 385 -12.91 -16.18 -6.81
CA ASN A 385 -12.47 -15.69 -5.50
C ASN A 385 -11.48 -14.51 -5.62
N ASP A 386 -11.36 -13.90 -6.79
CA ASP A 386 -10.27 -13.01 -7.18
C ASP A 386 -10.73 -11.55 -7.24
N ASP A 387 -9.78 -10.65 -7.05
CA ASP A 387 -10.02 -9.23 -6.80
C ASP A 387 -10.40 -8.46 -8.08
N ARG A 388 -11.70 -8.15 -8.23
CA ARG A 388 -12.23 -7.28 -9.30
C ARG A 388 -11.64 -5.87 -9.24
N ALA A 389 -11.32 -5.37 -8.04
CA ALA A 389 -10.67 -4.07 -7.89
C ALA A 389 -9.22 -4.11 -8.39
N GLY A 390 -8.54 -5.24 -8.24
CA GLY A 390 -7.26 -5.52 -8.89
C GLY A 390 -7.32 -5.35 -10.41
N LEU A 391 -8.42 -5.78 -11.06
CA LEU A 391 -8.64 -5.54 -12.49
C LEU A 391 -8.91 -4.05 -12.79
N LEU A 392 -9.79 -3.41 -12.01
CA LEU A 392 -10.04 -1.97 -12.16
C LEU A 392 -8.75 -1.16 -12.02
N SER A 393 -7.83 -1.55 -11.14
CA SER A 393 -6.55 -0.87 -10.92
C SER A 393 -5.66 -0.79 -12.17
N LEU A 394 -5.86 -1.70 -13.13
CA LEU A 394 -5.14 -1.72 -14.41
C LEU A 394 -5.62 -0.62 -15.38
N LEU A 395 -6.86 -0.16 -15.25
CA LEU A 395 -7.41 0.87 -16.13
C LEU A 395 -6.84 2.25 -15.80
N PRO A 396 -6.71 3.15 -16.79
CA PRO A 396 -6.50 4.57 -16.51
C PRO A 396 -7.61 5.14 -15.63
N ARG A 397 -7.27 6.16 -14.84
CA ARG A 397 -8.20 6.83 -13.92
C ARG A 397 -9.54 7.17 -14.55
N ALA A 398 -9.54 7.80 -15.73
CA ALA A 398 -10.78 8.21 -16.40
C ALA A 398 -11.70 7.01 -16.73
N ALA A 399 -11.13 5.87 -17.13
CA ALA A 399 -11.88 4.65 -17.43
C ALA A 399 -12.48 4.02 -16.16
N ARG A 400 -11.71 3.94 -15.06
CA ARG A 400 -12.22 3.50 -13.75
C ARG A 400 -13.39 4.35 -13.28
N GLU A 401 -13.24 5.67 -13.37
CA GLU A 401 -14.26 6.60 -12.88
C GLU A 401 -15.56 6.50 -13.70
N ARG A 402 -15.49 6.34 -15.02
CA ARG A 402 -16.68 6.06 -15.85
C ARG A 402 -17.42 4.81 -15.38
N HIS A 403 -16.68 3.75 -15.02
CA HIS A 403 -17.27 2.51 -14.51
C HIS A 403 -18.03 2.74 -13.20
N TRP A 404 -17.42 3.45 -12.25
CA TRP A 404 -18.04 3.76 -10.97
C TRP A 404 -19.25 4.69 -11.11
N GLN A 405 -19.18 5.71 -11.97
CA GLN A 405 -20.29 6.59 -12.26
C GLN A 405 -21.48 5.82 -12.86
N ALA A 406 -21.21 4.92 -13.82
CA ALA A 406 -22.24 4.06 -14.38
C ALA A 406 -22.90 3.18 -13.30
N GLN A 407 -22.11 2.60 -12.40
CA GLN A 407 -22.64 1.78 -11.29
C GLN A 407 -23.50 2.61 -10.32
N LEU A 408 -23.04 3.81 -9.94
CA LEU A 408 -23.78 4.75 -9.10
C LEU A 408 -25.08 5.25 -9.75
N GLY A 409 -25.10 5.36 -11.08
CA GLY A 409 -26.29 5.76 -11.85
C GLY A 409 -27.34 4.66 -11.97
N LEU A 410 -26.92 3.39 -11.96
CA LEU A 410 -27.81 2.23 -12.07
C LEU A 410 -28.41 1.80 -10.72
N ASP A 411 -27.66 1.98 -9.63
CA ASP A 411 -28.06 1.54 -8.30
C ASP A 411 -27.71 2.60 -7.24
N ALA A 412 -28.74 3.15 -6.60
CA ALA A 412 -28.59 4.13 -5.54
C ALA A 412 -27.89 3.55 -4.29
N GLN A 413 -27.98 2.24 -4.06
CA GLN A 413 -27.36 1.53 -2.95
C GLN A 413 -25.92 1.07 -3.25
N ALA A 414 -25.40 1.37 -4.44
CA ALA A 414 -24.03 0.98 -4.82
C ALA A 414 -22.94 1.77 -4.08
N LEU A 415 -23.28 2.82 -3.32
CA LEU A 415 -22.31 3.74 -2.73
C LEU A 415 -21.22 3.05 -1.89
N PRO A 416 -21.53 2.15 -0.91
CA PRO A 416 -20.48 1.49 -0.13
C PRO A 416 -19.58 0.60 -0.99
N THR A 417 -20.18 -0.09 -1.97
CA THR A 417 -19.43 -0.96 -2.90
C THR A 417 -18.48 -0.15 -3.78
N VAL A 418 -18.95 0.98 -4.31
CA VAL A 418 -18.14 1.85 -5.17
C VAL A 418 -17.01 2.51 -4.36
N ILE A 419 -17.27 2.94 -3.13
CA ILE A 419 -16.21 3.46 -2.25
C ILE A 419 -15.17 2.38 -1.99
N GLN A 420 -15.58 1.15 -1.65
CA GLN A 420 -14.65 0.04 -1.47
C GLN A 420 -13.79 -0.19 -2.72
N GLN A 421 -14.41 -0.26 -3.90
CA GLN A 421 -13.68 -0.44 -5.16
C GLN A 421 -12.69 0.70 -5.44
N CYS A 422 -13.07 1.96 -5.15
CA CYS A 422 -12.16 3.09 -5.24
C CYS A 422 -10.94 2.88 -4.31
N LEU A 423 -11.18 2.50 -3.05
CA LEU A 423 -10.13 2.28 -2.06
C LEU A 423 -9.21 1.12 -2.41
N GLU A 424 -9.66 0.12 -3.15
CA GLU A 424 -8.85 -1.03 -3.57
C GLU A 424 -8.14 -0.78 -4.90
N ALA A 425 -8.78 -0.09 -5.85
CA ALA A 425 -8.26 0.08 -7.21
C ALA A 425 -7.39 1.33 -7.40
N CYS A 426 -7.50 2.35 -6.55
CA CYS A 426 -6.69 3.56 -6.68
C CYS A 426 -5.34 3.44 -5.94
N PRO A 427 -4.21 3.66 -6.61
CA PRO A 427 -2.91 3.64 -5.96
C PRO A 427 -2.76 4.74 -4.90
N ALA A 428 -1.79 4.58 -3.99
CA ALA A 428 -1.51 5.57 -2.96
C ALA A 428 -1.05 6.90 -3.60
N GLY A 429 -1.63 8.02 -3.13
CA GLY A 429 -1.34 9.36 -3.65
C GLY A 429 -2.15 9.77 -4.88
N GLU A 430 -2.98 8.90 -5.45
CA GLU A 430 -3.94 9.28 -6.49
C GLU A 430 -5.25 9.81 -5.87
N THR A 431 -5.75 10.93 -6.42
CA THR A 431 -7.06 11.50 -6.06
C THR A 431 -8.09 11.25 -7.17
N LEU A 432 -9.37 11.13 -6.81
CA LEU A 432 -10.50 11.05 -7.75
C LEU A 432 -10.74 12.39 -8.48
N SER A 433 -11.42 12.37 -9.63
CA SER A 433 -11.75 13.59 -10.39
C SER A 433 -12.67 14.53 -9.63
N PRO A 434 -12.70 15.82 -10.00
CA PRO A 434 -13.66 16.77 -9.46
C PRO A 434 -15.10 16.25 -9.55
N GLY A 435 -15.47 15.68 -10.71
CA GLY A 435 -16.83 15.20 -10.98
C GLY A 435 -17.23 14.04 -10.08
N LEU A 436 -16.45 12.96 -10.05
CA LEU A 436 -16.76 11.81 -9.19
C LEU A 436 -16.67 12.18 -7.71
N SER A 437 -15.70 13.01 -7.32
CA SER A 437 -15.59 13.46 -5.92
C SER A 437 -16.83 14.24 -5.49
N ALA A 438 -17.33 15.16 -6.32
CA ALA A 438 -18.54 15.92 -6.03
C ALA A 438 -19.77 15.00 -5.90
N GLU A 439 -19.91 14.01 -6.78
CA GLU A 439 -21.01 13.04 -6.73
C GLU A 439 -20.97 12.20 -5.44
N LEU A 440 -19.80 11.66 -5.08
CA LEU A 440 -19.64 10.85 -3.85
C LEU A 440 -19.92 11.68 -2.59
N VAL A 441 -19.43 12.92 -2.53
CA VAL A 441 -19.66 13.81 -1.38
C VAL A 441 -21.13 14.18 -1.25
N GLU A 442 -21.81 14.47 -2.36
CA GLU A 442 -23.23 14.78 -2.35
C GLU A 442 -24.08 13.57 -1.89
N ARG A 443 -23.77 12.37 -2.39
CA ARG A 443 -24.43 11.13 -1.93
C ARG A 443 -24.17 10.86 -0.45
N LEU A 444 -22.93 11.08 0.01
CA LEU A 444 -22.57 10.96 1.44
C LEU A 444 -23.34 11.97 2.30
N ARG A 445 -23.47 13.23 1.86
CA ARG A 445 -24.25 14.25 2.58
C ARG A 445 -25.73 13.85 2.71
N ARG A 446 -26.31 13.26 1.66
CA ARG A 446 -27.68 12.72 1.72
C ARG A 446 -27.79 11.55 2.69
N ALA A 447 -26.82 10.63 2.68
CA ALA A 447 -26.77 9.54 3.65
C ALA A 447 -26.62 10.05 5.10
N LEU A 448 -25.88 11.14 5.32
CA LEU A 448 -25.74 11.79 6.64
C LEU A 448 -27.00 12.54 7.10
N ALA A 449 -27.87 12.93 6.16
CA ALA A 449 -29.15 13.57 6.50
C ALA A 449 -30.17 12.56 7.06
N ASP A 450 -29.97 11.26 6.84
CA ASP A 450 -30.73 10.18 7.48
C ASP A 450 -29.86 9.50 8.57
N PRO A 451 -30.06 9.83 9.85
CA PRO A 451 -29.23 9.31 10.95
C PRO A 451 -29.23 7.78 11.04
N GLN A 452 -30.32 7.12 10.65
CA GLN A 452 -30.43 5.66 10.75
C GLN A 452 -29.65 4.93 9.65
N SER A 453 -29.44 5.58 8.49
CA SER A 453 -28.72 5.01 7.36
C SER A 453 -27.24 4.72 7.71
N LEU A 454 -26.52 5.73 8.18
CA LEU A 454 -25.08 5.60 8.51
C LEU A 454 -24.79 5.00 9.88
N GLN A 455 -25.75 5.06 10.81
CA GLN A 455 -25.59 4.40 12.11
C GLN A 455 -25.50 2.87 11.96
N ASN A 456 -26.23 2.31 11.00
CA ASN A 456 -26.31 0.86 10.76
C ASN A 456 -25.37 0.37 9.64
N ASP A 457 -24.88 1.26 8.76
CA ASP A 457 -23.91 0.93 7.72
C ASP A 457 -22.46 1.02 8.22
N TYR A 458 -22.05 -0.01 8.96
CA TYR A 458 -20.70 -0.12 9.52
C TYR A 458 -19.60 -0.12 8.46
N LEU A 459 -19.88 -0.72 7.29
CA LEU A 459 -18.93 -0.81 6.18
C LEU A 459 -18.63 0.60 5.66
N LEU A 460 -19.67 1.35 5.27
CA LEU A 460 -19.53 2.71 4.77
C LEU A 460 -18.85 3.61 5.81
N ARG A 461 -19.27 3.53 7.07
CA ARG A 461 -18.68 4.33 8.16
C ARG A 461 -17.19 4.07 8.31
N SER A 462 -16.76 2.82 8.29
CA SER A 462 -15.33 2.47 8.43
C SER A 462 -14.46 3.01 7.31
N GLN A 463 -15.03 3.23 6.11
CA GLN A 463 -14.33 3.67 4.91
C GLN A 463 -14.22 5.19 4.76
N LEU A 464 -15.02 5.98 5.50
CA LEU A 464 -15.07 7.44 5.34
C LEU A 464 -13.72 8.15 5.51
N PRO A 465 -12.87 7.82 6.51
CA PRO A 465 -11.57 8.45 6.66
C PRO A 465 -10.65 8.22 5.46
N GLU A 466 -10.64 7.00 4.90
CA GLU A 466 -9.84 6.66 3.72
C GLU A 466 -10.40 7.33 2.45
N LEU A 467 -11.73 7.38 2.30
CA LEU A 467 -12.38 8.11 1.21
C LEU A 467 -11.97 9.59 1.23
N ALA A 468 -11.96 10.23 2.41
CA ALA A 468 -11.55 11.62 2.56
C ALA A 468 -10.11 11.88 2.09
N CYS A 469 -9.24 10.88 2.08
CA CYS A 469 -7.88 10.97 1.54
C CYS A 469 -7.83 10.95 0.00
N MET A 470 -8.85 10.39 -0.65
CA MET A 470 -8.89 10.24 -2.10
C MET A 470 -9.70 11.30 -2.83
N LEU A 471 -10.54 12.05 -2.12
CA LEU A 471 -11.35 13.10 -2.73
C LEU A 471 -10.48 14.19 -3.36
N HIS A 472 -10.97 14.73 -4.48
CA HIS A 472 -10.37 15.89 -5.13
C HIS A 472 -10.26 17.08 -4.15
N PRO A 473 -9.18 17.88 -4.17
CA PRO A 473 -8.97 19.00 -3.24
C PRO A 473 -10.15 20.00 -3.15
N GLN A 474 -10.87 20.21 -4.26
CA GLN A 474 -12.06 21.09 -4.29
C GLN A 474 -13.19 20.66 -3.33
N GLN A 475 -13.25 19.39 -2.95
CA GLN A 475 -14.27 18.88 -2.04
C GLN A 475 -13.84 18.90 -0.56
N LEU A 476 -12.56 19.15 -0.27
CA LEU A 476 -12.05 19.16 1.09
C LEU A 476 -12.70 20.22 2.00
N PRO A 477 -13.03 21.45 1.55
CA PRO A 477 -13.74 22.40 2.40
C PRO A 477 -15.09 21.86 2.88
N THR A 478 -15.86 21.22 1.99
CA THR A 478 -17.14 20.59 2.32
C THR A 478 -16.96 19.48 3.35
N MET A 479 -15.91 18.67 3.19
CA MET A 479 -15.58 17.57 4.11
C MET A 479 -15.14 18.09 5.49
N ALA A 480 -14.38 19.20 5.53
CA ALA A 480 -13.94 19.84 6.76
C ALA A 480 -15.10 20.44 7.57
N THR A 481 -16.22 20.77 6.92
CA THR A 481 -17.43 21.32 7.55
C THR A 481 -18.58 20.32 7.63
N LEU A 482 -18.32 19.01 7.52
CA LEU A 482 -19.38 18.00 7.65
C LEU A 482 -20.08 18.13 9.00
N HIS A 483 -21.40 18.28 8.94
CA HIS A 483 -22.23 18.41 10.12
C HIS A 483 -22.27 17.07 10.88
N ARG A 484 -22.14 17.13 12.20
CA ARG A 484 -22.33 15.97 13.08
C ARG A 484 -23.81 15.90 13.47
N PRO A 485 -24.54 14.81 13.16
CA PRO A 485 -25.91 14.65 13.62
C PRO A 485 -25.99 14.74 15.15
N ILE A 486 -27.03 15.39 15.67
CA ILE A 486 -27.22 15.59 17.12
C ILE A 486 -27.34 14.23 17.85
N ASP A 487 -27.99 13.26 17.20
CA ASP A 487 -28.21 11.91 17.75
C ASP A 487 -27.13 10.89 17.31
N ALA A 488 -25.96 11.37 16.87
CA ALA A 488 -24.89 10.47 16.43
C ALA A 488 -24.33 9.64 17.59
N THR A 489 -24.21 8.33 17.36
CA THR A 489 -23.47 7.45 18.30
C THR A 489 -22.03 7.95 18.51
N PRO A 490 -21.39 7.70 19.66
CA PRO A 490 -20.01 8.09 19.92
C PRO A 490 -19.03 7.63 18.83
N SER A 491 -19.22 6.42 18.31
CA SER A 491 -18.41 5.86 17.23
C SER A 491 -18.57 6.62 15.91
N LEU A 492 -19.79 7.00 15.54
CA LEU A 492 -20.04 7.82 14.34
C LEU A 492 -19.46 9.22 14.52
N ALA A 493 -19.67 9.84 15.67
CA ALA A 493 -19.12 11.17 15.98
C ALA A 493 -17.59 11.19 15.89
N GLN A 494 -16.92 10.15 16.40
CA GLN A 494 -15.46 10.03 16.29
C GLN A 494 -15.01 9.80 14.85
N THR A 495 -15.73 8.99 14.08
CA THR A 495 -15.43 8.79 12.65
C THR A 495 -15.51 10.11 11.87
N LEU A 496 -16.58 10.89 12.08
CA LEU A 496 -16.75 12.20 11.45
C LEU A 496 -15.68 13.20 11.89
N GLN A 497 -15.25 13.14 13.16
CA GLN A 497 -14.13 13.93 13.63
C GLN A 497 -12.83 13.59 12.89
N THR A 498 -12.52 12.31 12.73
CA THR A 498 -11.36 11.86 11.95
C THR A 498 -11.46 12.38 10.52
N VAL A 499 -12.63 12.26 9.86
CA VAL A 499 -12.85 12.77 8.50
C VAL A 499 -12.57 14.28 8.40
N THR A 500 -13.05 15.07 9.36
CA THR A 500 -12.77 16.52 9.43
C THR A 500 -11.27 16.78 9.58
N GLN A 501 -10.58 16.06 10.46
CA GLN A 501 -9.14 16.20 10.68
C GLN A 501 -8.33 15.83 9.42
N VAL A 502 -8.72 14.75 8.72
CA VAL A 502 -8.14 14.38 7.42
C VAL A 502 -8.28 15.55 6.43
N ALA A 503 -9.50 16.06 6.25
CA ALA A 503 -9.76 17.12 5.28
C ALA A 503 -8.99 18.43 5.59
N GLN A 504 -8.94 18.82 6.87
CA GLN A 504 -8.20 20.00 7.31
C GLN A 504 -6.69 19.86 7.09
N LEU A 505 -6.11 18.71 7.43
CA LEU A 505 -4.69 18.48 7.20
C LEU A 505 -4.36 18.47 5.70
N ARG A 506 -5.19 17.84 4.86
CA ARG A 506 -4.99 17.84 3.41
C ARG A 506 -5.03 19.26 2.81
N LEU A 507 -5.95 20.12 3.28
CA LEU A 507 -5.98 21.54 2.90
C LEU A 507 -4.72 22.29 3.35
N ALA A 508 -4.24 22.02 4.57
CA ALA A 508 -3.02 22.62 5.06
C ALA A 508 -1.80 22.17 4.23
N LEU A 509 -1.71 20.89 3.87
CA LEU A 509 -0.64 20.36 3.02
C LEU A 509 -0.64 20.97 1.61
N SER A 510 -1.80 21.25 1.03
CA SER A 510 -1.88 21.90 -0.30
C SER A 510 -1.38 23.34 -0.31
N SER A 511 -1.18 23.95 0.86
CA SER A 511 -0.59 25.29 0.99
C SER A 511 0.93 25.29 1.17
N LEU A 512 1.56 24.10 1.25
CA LEU A 512 3.01 23.99 1.25
C LEU A 512 3.59 24.51 -0.07
N PRO A 513 4.77 25.17 -0.03
CA PRO A 513 5.43 25.67 -1.24
C PRO A 513 5.78 24.51 -2.17
N SER A 514 5.54 24.68 -3.47
CA SER A 514 6.05 23.74 -4.48
C SER A 514 7.54 23.99 -4.70
N SER A 515 8.36 22.93 -4.72
CA SER A 515 9.77 23.08 -5.12
C SER A 515 9.85 23.55 -6.58
N SER A 516 10.67 24.58 -6.81
CA SER A 516 10.94 25.16 -8.15
C SER A 516 11.85 24.26 -8.97
#